data_AF-G2R769-F1
#
_entry.id   AF-G2R769-F1
#
_cell.length_a   1.000
_cell.length_b   1.000
_cell.length_c   1.000
_cell.angle_alpha   90.00
_cell.angle_beta   90.00
_cell.angle_gamma   90.00
#
_symmetry.space_group_name_H-M   'P 1'
#
loop_
_entity.id
_entity.type
_entity.pdbx_description
1 polymer ?
#
loop_
_entity_poly.entity_id
_entity_poly.type
_entity_poly.pdbx_seq_one_letter_code
_entity_poly.pdbx_strand_id
1 'polypeptide(L)'
;GLFLGCGSSLASAGPGGAVVAYVLMGTIISSVISCLGEMTALMPVNAPVMEFPRRFVSRGVGFAVGWIYWFAYAVLAGEQLVAVSNAIKFRYDDGKTFLQWEVGERVDNAVWISVFLVLVVIFNMFPVRVCVHRLWTLGNIDDR
;
A
#
# COMPACT_ATOMS: atom_id res chain seq x y z
N GLY A 1 0.15 7.41 1.46
CA GLY A 1 1.41 6.83 2.00
C GLY A 1 1.40 6.84 3.52
N LEU A 2 1.85 5.76 4.17
CA LEU A 2 1.78 5.60 5.63
C LEU A 2 2.38 6.79 6.39
N PHE A 3 3.59 7.23 6.03
CA PHE A 3 4.27 8.33 6.73
C PHE A 3 3.61 9.71 6.51
N LEU A 4 3.25 10.05 5.29
CA LEU A 4 2.59 11.32 4.96
C LEU A 4 1.15 11.40 5.50
N GLY A 5 0.40 10.29 5.41
CA GLY A 5 -0.97 10.21 5.91
C GLY A 5 -1.04 10.16 7.44
N CYS A 6 -0.20 9.33 8.08
CA CYS A 6 -0.14 9.27 9.54
C CYS A 6 0.37 10.59 10.15
N GLY A 7 1.30 11.30 9.50
CA GLY A 7 1.77 12.61 9.98
C GLY A 7 0.66 13.66 10.02
N SER A 8 -0.15 13.75 8.96
CA SER A 8 -1.30 14.67 8.93
C SER A 8 -2.39 14.26 9.93
N SER A 9 -2.74 12.97 10.00
CA SER A 9 -3.76 12.49 10.94
C SER A 9 -3.33 12.64 12.40
N LEU A 10 -2.05 12.44 12.72
CA LEU A 10 -1.49 12.64 14.05
C LEU A 10 -1.47 14.13 14.43
N ALA A 11 -1.13 15.01 13.49
CA ALA A 11 -1.17 16.45 13.71
C ALA A 11 -2.60 16.96 14.00
N SER A 12 -3.61 16.39 13.34
CA SER A 12 -5.02 16.79 13.55
C SER A 12 -5.67 16.14 14.78
N ALA A 13 -5.36 14.88 15.09
CA ALA A 13 -6.00 14.13 16.19
C ALA A 13 -5.31 14.32 17.55
N GLY A 14 -4.08 14.86 17.56
CA GLY A 14 -3.23 14.94 18.74
C GLY A 14 -2.72 13.56 19.22
N PRO A 15 -1.75 13.54 20.16
CA PRO A 15 -1.10 12.30 20.58
C PRO A 15 -2.05 11.33 21.28
N GLY A 16 -3.02 11.82 22.06
CA GLY A 16 -4.02 10.97 22.72
C GLY A 16 -5.05 10.38 21.75
N GLY A 17 -5.56 11.19 20.82
CA GLY A 17 -6.55 10.75 19.84
C GLY A 17 -6.01 9.71 18.87
N ALA A 18 -4.75 9.85 18.45
CA ALA A 18 -4.10 8.88 17.56
C ALA A 18 -3.93 7.50 18.21
N VAL A 19 -3.55 7.44 19.49
CA VAL A 19 -3.40 6.17 20.21
C VAL A 19 -4.75 5.46 20.36
N VAL A 20 -5.80 6.19 20.74
CA VAL A 20 -7.15 5.62 20.87
C VAL A 20 -7.66 5.13 19.52
N ALA A 21 -7.50 5.91 18.45
CA ALA A 21 -7.89 5.52 17.10
C ALA A 21 -7.13 4.26 16.64
N TYR A 22 -5.84 4.14 16.95
CA TYR A 22 -5.03 2.99 16.58
C TYR A 22 -5.45 1.72 17.33
N VAL A 23 -5.75 1.82 18.63
CA VAL A 23 -6.26 0.69 19.43
C VAL A 23 -7.63 0.24 18.90
N LEU A 24 -8.53 1.18 18.63
CA LEU A 24 -9.87 0.86 18.11
C LEU A 24 -9.81 0.21 16.71
N MET A 25 -9.02 0.75 15.79
CA MET A 25 -8.84 0.12 14.47
C MET A 25 -8.14 -1.23 14.58
N GLY A 26 -7.15 -1.35 15.47
CA GLY A 26 -6.42 -2.59 15.71
C GLY A 26 -7.31 -3.72 16.21
N THR A 27 -8.23 -3.45 17.14
CA THR A 27 -9.17 -4.47 17.63
C THR A 27 -10.12 -4.94 16.53
N ILE A 28 -10.68 -4.01 15.75
CA ILE A 28 -11.56 -4.32 14.62
C ILE A 28 -10.84 -5.20 13.60
N ILE A 29 -9.64 -4.80 13.17
CA ILE A 29 -8.87 -5.53 12.16
C ILE A 29 -8.45 -6.91 12.68
N SER A 30 -8.04 -7.01 13.96
CA SER A 30 -7.68 -8.28 14.59
C SER A 30 -8.84 -9.27 14.59
N SER A 31 -10.06 -8.82 14.91
CA SER A 31 -11.26 -9.66 14.86
C SER A 31 -11.55 -10.15 13.44
N VAL A 32 -11.45 -9.28 12.43
CA VAL A 32 -11.68 -9.65 11.02
C VAL A 32 -10.66 -10.67 10.54
N ILE A 33 -9.37 -10.47 10.83
CA ILE A 33 -8.30 -11.40 10.43
C ILE A 33 -8.45 -12.73 11.15
N SER A 34 -8.85 -12.74 12.42
CA SER A 34 -9.08 -13.97 13.19
C SER A 34 -10.20 -14.81 12.57
N CYS A 35 -11.35 -14.20 12.25
CA CYS A 35 -12.46 -14.89 11.57
C CYS A 35 -12.03 -15.40 10.19
N LEU A 36 -11.30 -14.59 9.42
CA LEU A 36 -10.80 -14.99 8.11
C LEU A 36 -9.79 -16.15 8.23
N GLY A 37 -8.96 -16.13 9.26
CA GLY A 37 -7.97 -17.16 9.59
C GLY A 37 -8.63 -18.51 9.85
N GLU A 38 -9.66 -18.55 10.70
CA GLU A 38 -10.44 -19.77 10.95
C GLU A 38 -11.11 -20.30 9.67
N MET A 39 -11.66 -19.41 8.83
CA MET A 39 -12.23 -19.79 7.53
C MET A 39 -11.18 -20.39 6.59
N THR A 40 -9.95 -19.83 6.54
CA THR A 40 -8.84 -20.37 5.75
C THR A 40 -8.29 -21.69 6.26
N ALA A 41 -8.29 -21.91 7.58
CA ALA A 41 -7.81 -23.15 8.18
C ALA A 41 -8.76 -24.33 7.92
N LEU A 42 -10.07 -24.08 7.88
CA LEU A 42 -11.09 -25.10 7.61
C LEU A 42 -11.19 -25.46 6.12
N MET A 43 -11.01 -24.49 5.23
CA MET A 43 -11.07 -24.70 3.79
C MET A 43 -9.98 -23.90 3.08
N PRO A 44 -8.82 -24.51 2.77
CA PRO A 44 -7.80 -23.86 1.98
C PRO A 44 -8.27 -23.71 0.54
N VAL A 45 -8.61 -22.48 0.16
CA VAL A 45 -9.01 -22.11 -1.20
C VAL A 45 -8.01 -21.12 -1.79
N ASN A 46 -7.73 -21.25 -3.08
CA ASN A 46 -6.92 -20.27 -3.80
C ASN A 46 -7.71 -18.95 -3.89
N ALA A 47 -7.08 -17.83 -3.54
CA ALA A 47 -7.70 -16.50 -3.46
C ALA A 47 -8.86 -16.38 -2.43
N PRO A 48 -8.57 -16.54 -1.12
CA PRO A 48 -9.58 -16.56 -0.05
C PRO A 48 -10.48 -15.32 -0.04
N VAL A 49 -9.92 -14.14 -0.33
CA VAL A 49 -10.62 -12.85 -0.29
C VAL A 49 -11.77 -12.72 -1.30
N MET A 50 -11.71 -13.42 -2.43
CA MET A 50 -12.79 -13.44 -3.42
C MET A 50 -13.65 -14.69 -3.32
N GLU A 51 -13.08 -15.84 -2.95
CA GLU A 51 -13.82 -17.10 -2.90
C GLU A 51 -14.73 -17.23 -1.67
N PHE A 52 -14.35 -16.69 -0.50
CA PHE A 52 -15.23 -16.74 0.68
C PHE A 52 -16.54 -15.96 0.50
N PRO A 53 -16.55 -14.70 0.02
CA PRO A 53 -17.79 -13.97 -0.20
C PRO A 53 -18.69 -14.59 -1.28
N ARG A 54 -18.07 -15.19 -2.32
CA ARG A 54 -18.80 -15.92 -3.38
C ARG A 54 -19.54 -17.13 -2.84
N ARG A 55 -18.97 -17.81 -1.84
CA ARG A 55 -19.48 -19.06 -1.30
C ARG A 55 -20.43 -18.88 -0.11
N PHE A 56 -20.18 -17.90 0.76
CA PHE A 56 -20.99 -17.68 1.97
C PHE A 56 -22.12 -16.65 1.81
N VAL A 57 -22.05 -15.74 0.84
CA VAL A 57 -23.06 -14.68 0.66
C VAL A 57 -23.81 -14.86 -0.65
N SER A 58 -23.15 -14.59 -1.77
CA SER A 58 -23.68 -14.82 -3.12
C SER A 58 -22.60 -14.61 -4.17
N ARG A 59 -22.78 -15.18 -5.36
CA ARG A 59 -21.87 -14.95 -6.50
C ARG A 59 -21.74 -13.47 -6.86
N GLY A 60 -22.81 -12.68 -6.72
CA GLY A 60 -22.82 -11.24 -7.03
C GLY A 60 -21.99 -10.41 -6.04
N VAL A 61 -22.09 -10.70 -4.74
CA VAL A 61 -21.30 -10.03 -3.70
C VAL A 61 -19.81 -10.32 -3.88
N GLY A 62 -19.46 -11.55 -4.22
CA GLY A 62 -18.06 -11.88 -4.50
C GLY A 62 -17.45 -11.19 -5.73
N PHE A 63 -18.26 -10.92 -6.77
CA PHE A 63 -17.81 -10.09 -7.88
C PHE A 63 -17.60 -8.63 -7.47
N ALA A 64 -18.53 -8.08 -6.67
CA ALA A 64 -18.41 -6.72 -6.15
C ALA A 64 -17.17 -6.55 -5.26
N VAL A 65 -16.88 -7.51 -4.37
CA VAL A 65 -15.66 -7.49 -3.53
C VAL A 65 -14.41 -7.52 -4.41
N GLY A 66 -14.39 -8.31 -5.48
CA GLY A 66 -13.29 -8.31 -6.45
C GLY A 66 -13.03 -6.93 -7.05
N TRP A 67 -14.08 -6.23 -7.48
CA TRP A 67 -13.96 -4.87 -8.01
C TRP A 67 -13.52 -3.87 -6.94
N ILE A 68 -14.09 -3.92 -5.75
CA ILE A 68 -13.69 -3.05 -4.62
C ILE A 68 -12.21 -3.25 -4.30
N TYR A 69 -11.74 -4.50 -4.31
CA TYR A 69 -10.35 -4.83 -4.06
C TYR A 69 -9.44 -4.24 -5.16
N TRP A 70 -9.81 -4.42 -6.43
CA TRP A 70 -9.07 -3.83 -7.55
C TRP A 70 -8.99 -2.30 -7.46
N PHE A 71 -10.10 -1.62 -7.16
CA PHE A 71 -10.13 -0.17 -6.97
C PHE A 71 -9.28 0.26 -5.77
N ALA A 72 -9.31 -0.47 -4.66
CA ALA A 72 -8.50 -0.16 -3.49
C ALA A 72 -7.00 -0.19 -3.82
N TYR A 73 -6.54 -1.19 -4.58
CA TYR A 73 -5.14 -1.23 -5.03
C TYR A 73 -4.81 -0.15 -6.05
N ALA A 74 -5.72 0.18 -6.97
CA ALA A 74 -5.51 1.24 -7.94
C ALA A 74 -5.36 2.62 -7.25
N VAL A 75 -6.22 2.92 -6.28
CA VAL A 75 -6.15 4.14 -5.46
C VAL A 75 -4.87 4.15 -4.62
N LEU A 76 -4.53 3.03 -3.98
CA LEU A 76 -3.30 2.93 -3.18
C LEU A 76 -2.04 3.16 -4.02
N ALA A 77 -2.01 2.68 -5.26
CA ALA A 77 -0.91 2.95 -6.19
C ALA A 77 -0.83 4.44 -6.54
N GLY A 78 -1.96 5.09 -6.82
CA GLY A 78 -2.02 6.54 -7.05
C GLY A 78 -1.53 7.37 -5.85
N GLU A 79 -1.98 7.01 -4.65
CA GLU A 79 -1.56 7.60 -3.38
C GLU A 79 -0.04 7.53 -3.16
N GLN A 80 0.60 6.43 -3.57
CA GLN A 80 2.05 6.31 -3.47
C GLN A 80 2.78 7.23 -4.46
N LEU A 81 2.28 7.37 -5.68
CA LEU A 81 2.87 8.29 -6.67
C LEU A 81 2.76 9.76 -6.23
N VAL A 82 1.60 10.15 -5.68
CA VAL A 82 1.39 11.49 -5.11
C VAL A 82 2.31 11.73 -3.91
N ALA A 83 2.43 10.73 -3.04
CA ALA A 83 3.33 10.79 -1.89
C ALA A 83 4.80 11.00 -2.29
N VAL A 84 5.29 10.27 -3.30
CA VAL A 84 6.65 10.44 -3.84
C VAL A 84 6.83 11.83 -4.47
N SER A 85 5.85 12.30 -5.25
CA SER A 85 5.90 13.64 -5.83
C SER A 85 5.98 14.73 -4.75
N ASN A 86 5.26 14.59 -3.64
CA ASN A 86 5.31 15.55 -2.54
C ASN A 86 6.62 15.46 -1.77
N ALA A 87 7.19 14.27 -1.62
CA ALA A 87 8.48 14.07 -0.96
C ALA A 87 9.64 14.74 -1.71
N ILE A 88 9.62 14.76 -3.04
CA ILE A 88 10.67 15.41 -3.87
C ILE A 88 10.65 16.93 -3.72
N LYS A 89 9.49 17.51 -3.40
CA LYS A 89 9.33 18.94 -3.12
C LYS A 89 9.54 19.29 -1.64
N PHE A 90 9.98 18.35 -0.82
CA PHE A 90 10.21 18.60 0.59
C PHE A 90 11.35 19.61 0.77
N ARG A 91 11.05 20.73 1.42
CA ARG A 91 12.00 21.78 1.81
C ARG A 91 12.19 21.74 3.31
N TYR A 92 13.45 21.77 3.75
CA TYR A 92 13.81 21.92 5.14
C TYR A 92 14.77 23.10 5.29
N ASP A 93 14.42 24.05 6.15
CA ASP A 93 15.16 25.29 6.38
C ASP A 93 15.20 25.56 7.89
N ASP A 94 16.34 25.28 8.52
CA ASP A 94 16.53 25.37 9.97
C ASP A 94 17.62 26.40 10.35
N GLY A 95 17.89 27.36 9.47
CA GLY A 95 18.86 28.46 9.67
C GLY A 95 20.34 28.06 9.71
N LYS A 96 20.66 26.77 9.92
CA LYS A 96 22.04 26.21 9.91
C LYS A 96 22.28 25.20 8.78
N THR A 97 21.22 24.58 8.28
CA THR A 97 21.27 23.60 7.18
C THR A 97 20.11 23.88 6.23
N PHE A 98 20.42 24.12 4.96
CA PHE A 98 19.44 24.32 3.89
C PHE A 98 19.42 23.07 3.01
N LEU A 99 18.29 22.37 2.98
CA LEU A 99 18.03 21.33 1.99
C LEU A 99 17.08 21.92 0.94
N GLN A 100 17.67 22.49 -0.11
CA GLN A 100 16.95 23.02 -1.26
C GLN A 100 17.25 22.18 -2.50
N TRP A 101 16.24 21.46 -2.98
CA TRP A 101 16.28 20.78 -4.27
C TRP A 101 15.73 21.72 -5.35
N GLU A 102 16.63 22.52 -5.94
CA GLU A 102 16.28 23.56 -6.92
C GLU A 102 15.58 23.00 -8.17
N VAL A 103 15.88 21.75 -8.53
CA VAL A 103 15.25 21.02 -9.66
C VAL A 103 13.81 20.58 -9.33
N GLY A 104 13.48 20.38 -8.05
CA GLY A 104 12.15 19.96 -7.59
C GLY A 104 11.17 21.13 -7.48
N GLU A 105 11.65 22.34 -7.18
CA GLU A 105 10.83 23.52 -6.91
C GLU A 105 10.27 24.16 -8.19
N ARG A 106 11.02 24.07 -9.30
CA ARG A 106 10.64 24.66 -10.60
C ARG A 106 9.67 23.83 -11.44
N VAL A 107 9.50 22.55 -11.13
CA VAL A 107 8.75 21.60 -11.97
C VAL A 107 7.43 21.20 -11.31
N ASP A 108 6.33 21.21 -12.06
CA ASP A 108 5.01 20.81 -11.56
C ASP A 108 4.97 19.36 -11.05
N ASN A 109 4.18 19.10 -10.00
CA ASN A 109 4.00 17.75 -9.42
C ASN A 109 3.57 16.73 -10.48
N ALA A 110 2.76 17.17 -11.46
CA ALA A 110 2.27 16.32 -12.54
C ALA A 110 3.39 15.68 -13.38
N VAL A 111 4.50 16.39 -13.58
CA VAL A 111 5.65 15.88 -14.34
C VAL A 111 6.32 14.75 -13.57
N TRP A 112 6.59 14.93 -12.28
CA TRP A 112 7.15 13.89 -11.43
C TRP A 112 6.25 12.66 -11.34
N ILE A 113 4.94 12.86 -11.15
CA ILE A 113 3.96 11.76 -11.15
C ILE A 113 4.02 10.97 -12.45
N SER A 114 4.09 11.63 -13.61
CA SER A 114 4.17 10.96 -14.91
C SER A 114 5.45 10.12 -15.08
N VAL A 115 6.60 10.63 -14.62
CA VAL A 115 7.89 9.92 -14.69
C VAL A 115 7.88 8.68 -13.80
N PHE A 116 7.40 8.80 -12.55
CA PHE A 116 7.29 7.66 -11.65
C PHE A 116 6.25 6.64 -12.11
N LEU A 117 5.15 7.10 -12.73
CA LEU A 117 4.14 6.20 -13.29
C LEU A 117 4.74 5.37 -14.43
N VAL A 118 5.49 6.00 -15.35
CA VAL A 118 6.19 5.29 -16.43
C VAL A 118 7.18 4.26 -15.86
N LEU A 119 7.95 4.64 -14.84
CA LEU A 119 8.85 3.72 -14.14
C LEU A 119 8.10 2.53 -13.51
N VAL A 120 6.98 2.79 -12.82
CA VAL A 120 6.16 1.73 -12.21
C VAL A 120 5.58 0.80 -13.27
N VAL A 121 5.13 1.32 -14.41
CA VAL A 121 4.64 0.51 -15.53
C VAL A 121 5.77 -0.35 -16.11
N ILE A 122 6.96 0.21 -16.28
CA ILE A 122 8.14 -0.54 -16.73
C ILE A 122 8.49 -1.67 -15.76
N PHE A 123 8.51 -1.39 -14.45
CA PHE A 123 8.71 -2.40 -13.42
C PHE A 123 7.59 -3.45 -13.39
N ASN A 124 6.33 -3.03 -13.59
CA ASN A 124 5.18 -3.95 -13.64
C ASN A 124 5.22 -4.86 -14.88
N MET A 125 5.81 -4.39 -15.99
CA MET A 125 6.03 -5.19 -17.20
C MET A 125 7.16 -6.22 -17.07
N PHE A 126 8.01 -6.15 -16.03
CA PHE A 126 8.92 -7.26 -15.77
C PHE A 126 8.12 -8.51 -15.42
N PRO A 127 8.26 -9.59 -16.20
CA PRO A 127 7.36 -10.72 -16.08
C PRO A 127 7.58 -11.42 -14.72
N VAL A 128 6.48 -11.66 -14.00
CA VAL A 128 6.41 -12.29 -12.66
C VAL A 128 7.26 -13.56 -12.54
N ARG A 129 7.40 -14.29 -13.64
CA ARG A 129 8.26 -15.48 -13.81
C ARG A 129 9.75 -15.23 -13.49
N VAL A 130 10.30 -14.04 -13.75
CA VAL A 130 11.70 -13.70 -13.41
C VAL A 130 11.86 -13.40 -11.92
N CYS A 131 10.87 -12.75 -11.30
CA CYS A 131 10.88 -12.48 -9.86
C CYS A 131 10.73 -13.77 -9.05
N VAL A 132 9.78 -14.64 -9.43
CA VAL A 132 9.57 -15.94 -8.77
C VAL A 132 10.80 -16.82 -8.90
N HIS A 133 11.42 -16.87 -10.09
CA HIS A 133 12.63 -17.65 -10.31
C HIS A 133 13.81 -17.12 -9.47
N ARG A 134 14.01 -15.79 -9.39
CA ARG A 134 15.08 -15.20 -8.56
C ARG A 134 14.90 -15.41 -7.06
N LEU A 135 13.67 -15.31 -6.55
CA LEU A 135 13.35 -15.59 -5.15
C LEU A 135 13.59 -17.06 -4.79
N TRP A 136 13.24 -17.98 -5.70
CA TRP A 136 13.53 -19.41 -5.52
C TRP A 136 15.02 -19.72 -5.49
N THR A 137 15.83 -19.07 -6.33
CA THR A 137 17.27 -19.28 -6.35
C THR A 137 17.99 -18.69 -5.14
N LEU A 138 17.48 -17.60 -4.56
CA LEU A 138 18.09 -16.99 -3.37
C LEU A 138 17.75 -17.75 -2.09
N GLY A 139 16.54 -18.30 -1.96
CA GLY A 139 16.17 -19.14 -0.81
C GLY A 139 16.97 -20.45 -0.72
N ASN A 140 17.39 -21.00 -1.86
CA ASN A 140 18.15 -22.26 -1.91
C ASN A 140 19.66 -22.09 -1.57
N ILE A 141 20.13 -20.85 -1.40
CA ILE A 141 21.53 -20.54 -1.05
C ILE A 141 21.70 -20.40 0.47
N ASP A 142 20.63 -20.11 1.21
CA ASP A 142 20.65 -19.99 2.69
C ASP A 142 20.48 -21.35 3.40
N ASP A 143 20.11 -22.40 2.67
CA ASP A 143 19.91 -23.78 3.16
C ASP A 143 21.15 -24.70 2.97
N ARG A 144 22.34 -24.14 2.70
CA ARG A 144 23.63 -24.88 2.63
C ARG A 144 24.69 -24.28 3.53
#